data_AF-A0A2M7R233-F1
#
_entry.id   AF-A0A2M7R233-F1
#
_cell.length_a   1.000
_cell.length_b   1.000
_cell.length_c   1.000
_cell.angle_alpha   90.00
_cell.angle_beta   90.00
_cell.angle_gamma   90.00
#
_symmetry.space_group_name_H-M   'P 1'
#
loop_
_entity.id
_entity.type
_entity.pdbx_description
1 polymer ?
#
loop_
_entity_poly.entity_id
_entity_poly.type
_entity_poly.pdbx_seq_one_letter_code
_entity_poly.pdbx_strand_id
1 'polypeptide(L)' 'MRAGGDMENIHSIVITVSRQKASGGTYIAYSIARRLEFKYVDTGILYKAAQFLGADARDMEAREERVSTMSL' A
#
# COMPACT_ATOMS: atom_id res chain seq x y z
N MET A 1 -17.89 33.74 -15.31
CA MET A 1 -16.45 33.94 -15.02
C MET A 1 -16.17 33.27 -13.68
N ARG A 2 -15.31 32.26 -13.50
CA ARG A 2 -14.24 31.64 -14.31
C ARG A 2 -14.61 30.19 -14.68
N ALA A 3 -14.13 29.79 -15.86
CA ALA A 3 -14.20 28.46 -16.44
C ALA A 3 -13.42 27.42 -15.63
N GLY A 4 -13.71 26.15 -15.90
CA GLY A 4 -13.12 24.99 -15.25
C GLY A 4 -11.59 25.03 -15.17
N GLY A 5 -11.08 24.62 -14.01
CA GLY A 5 -9.75 24.07 -13.91
C GLY A 5 -9.89 22.57 -14.09
N ASP A 6 -9.21 22.04 -15.10
CA ASP A 6 -9.06 20.59 -15.29
C ASP A 6 -8.62 19.97 -13.96
N MET A 7 -9.44 19.07 -13.42
CA MET A 7 -9.07 18.29 -12.24
C MET A 7 -7.99 17.32 -12.71
N GLU A 8 -6.73 17.69 -12.48
CA GLU A 8 -5.57 16.88 -12.80
C GLU A 8 -5.81 15.48 -12.23
N ASN A 9 -6.01 14.49 -13.11
CA ASN A 9 -6.28 13.13 -12.69
C ASN A 9 -4.97 12.53 -12.18
N ILE A 10 -4.68 12.75 -10.90
CA ILE A 10 -3.50 12.18 -10.24
C ILE A 10 -3.78 10.68 -10.08
N HIS A 11 -3.46 9.93 -11.13
CA HIS A 11 -3.46 8.48 -11.11
C HIS A 11 -2.40 7.98 -10.14
N SER A 12 -2.81 7.76 -8.89
CA SER A 12 -1.97 7.20 -7.85
C SER A 12 -1.99 5.68 -7.96
N ILE A 13 -0.86 5.10 -8.35
CA ILE A 13 -0.71 3.64 -8.41
C ILE A 13 -0.24 3.15 -7.03
N VAL A 14 -0.98 2.20 -6.45
CA VAL A 14 -0.64 1.54 -5.18
C VAL A 14 -0.44 0.05 -5.46
N ILE A 15 0.71 -0.49 -5.03
CA ILE A 15 1.04 -1.91 -5.20
C ILE A 15 1.16 -2.54 -3.82
N THR A 16 0.29 -3.51 -3.53
CA THR A 16 0.35 -4.31 -2.30
C THR A 16 1.01 -5.66 -2.60
N VAL A 17 1.98 -6.07 -1.77
CA VAL A 17 2.70 -7.34 -1.96
C VAL A 17 2.45 -8.24 -0.76
N SER A 18 1.58 -9.24 -0.94
CA SER A 18 1.41 -10.32 0.03
C SER A 18 2.59 -11.30 -0.06
N ARG A 19 3.09 -11.76 1.09
CA ARG A 19 4.22 -12.70 1.15
C ARG A 19 4.10 -13.68 2.31
N GLN A 20 4.71 -14.85 2.16
CA GLN A 20 4.98 -15.76 3.28
C GLN A 20 6.17 -15.24 4.10
N LYS A 21 6.16 -15.51 5.42
CA LYS A 21 7.27 -15.11 6.29
C LYS A 21 8.56 -15.80 5.83
N ALA A 22 9.66 -15.05 5.85
CA ALA A 22 11.00 -15.50 5.42
C ALA A 22 11.15 -15.89 3.92
N SER A 23 10.19 -15.55 3.04
CA SER A 23 10.31 -15.83 1.60
C SER A 23 11.25 -14.90 0.83
N GLY A 24 11.80 -13.87 1.47
CA GLY A 24 12.51 -12.79 0.78
C GLY A 24 11.60 -11.81 0.00
N GLY A 25 10.28 -11.94 0.08
CA GLY A 25 9.34 -11.07 -0.65
C GLY A 25 9.52 -9.57 -0.36
N THR A 26 9.93 -9.20 0.86
CA THR A 26 10.30 -7.83 1.24
C THR A 26 11.42 -7.26 0.35
N TYR A 27 12.44 -8.06 0.07
CA TYR A 27 13.57 -7.64 -0.76
C TYR A 27 13.14 -7.36 -2.21
N ILE A 28 12.27 -8.21 -2.76
CA ILE A 28 11.73 -8.04 -4.11
C ILE A 28 10.88 -6.77 -4.17
N ALA A 29 9.94 -6.59 -3.24
CA ALA A 29 9.07 -5.42 -3.20
C ALA A 29 9.87 -4.12 -3.06
N TYR A 30 10.87 -4.10 -2.19
CA TYR A 30 11.78 -2.97 -2.04
C TYR A 30 12.58 -2.68 -3.32
N SER A 31 13.10 -3.73 -3.98
CA SER A 31 13.86 -3.59 -5.22
C SER A 31 13.01 -3.04 -6.37
N ILE A 32 11.77 -3.51 -6.50
CA ILE A 32 10.80 -3.00 -7.47
C ILE A 32 10.48 -1.53 -7.16
N ALA A 33 10.17 -1.21 -5.91
CA ALA A 33 9.87 0.16 -5.50
C ALA A 33 11.01 1.13 -5.83
N ARG A 34 12.27 0.73 -5.54
CA ARG A 34 13.44 1.51 -5.92
C ARG A 34 13.60 1.68 -7.43
N ARG A 35 13.36 0.62 -8.20
CA ARG A 35 13.55 0.64 -9.67
C ARG A 35 12.48 1.46 -10.39
N LEU A 36 11.27 1.53 -9.83
CA LEU A 36 10.15 2.28 -10.38
C LEU A 36 9.94 3.65 -9.71
N GLU A 37 10.82 4.02 -8.78
CA GLU A 37 10.75 5.27 -8.02
C GLU A 37 9.47 5.42 -7.16
N PHE A 38 8.93 4.29 -6.69
CA PHE A 38 7.81 4.25 -5.75
C PHE A 38 8.31 4.44 -4.31
N LYS A 39 7.48 5.08 -3.49
CA LYS A 39 7.67 5.04 -2.04
C LYS A 39 7.38 3.63 -1.53
N TYR A 40 8.35 3.06 -0.82
CA TYR A 40 8.19 1.77 -0.15
C TYR A 40 7.65 1.97 1.26
N VAL A 41 6.58 1.26 1.60
CA VAL A 41 5.98 1.26 2.93
C VAL A 41 5.96 -0.18 3.43
N ASP A 42 6.65 -0.43 4.55
CA ASP A 42 6.62 -1.74 5.21
C ASP A 42 5.57 -1.77 6.34
N THR A 43 5.40 -2.95 6.93
CA THR A 43 4.50 -3.14 8.06
C THR A 43 4.89 -2.31 9.28
N GLY A 44 6.18 -2.04 9.51
CA GLY A 44 6.63 -1.19 10.62
C GLY A 44 6.16 0.25 10.49
N ILE A 45 6.16 0.79 9.27
CA ILE A 45 5.61 2.12 8.98
C ILE A 45 4.08 2.12 9.19
N LEU A 46 3.38 1.08 8.75
CA LEU A 46 1.94 0.96 8.96
C LEU A 46 1.57 0.87 10.46
N TYR A 47 2.32 0.11 11.25
CA TYR A 47 2.14 0.01 12.70
C TYR A 47 2.32 1.37 13.38
N LYS A 48 3.37 2.12 13.03
CA LYS A 48 3.60 3.47 13.58
C LYS A 48 2.51 4.45 13.17
N ALA A 49 2.04 4.38 11.93
CA ALA A 49 0.94 5.20 11.46
C ALA A 49 -0.36 4.88 12.21
N ALA A 50 -0.68 3.59 12.42
CA ALA A 50 -1.84 3.16 13.19
C ALA A 50 -1.77 3.67 14.64
N GLN A 51 -0.60 3.54 15.30
CA GLN A 51 -0.39 4.08 16.64
C GLN A 51 -0.60 5.60 16.70
N PHE A 52 -0.04 6.35 15.75
CA PHE A 52 -0.21 7.79 15.68
C PHE A 52 -1.67 8.20 15.48
N LEU A 53 -2.42 7.41 14.71
CA LEU A 53 -3.84 7.65 14.43
C LEU A 53 -4.79 7.10 15.49
N GLY A 54 -4.27 6.47 16.56
CA GLY A 54 -5.08 5.82 17.60
C GLY A 54 -5.86 4.60 17.11
N ALA A 55 -5.45 4.00 15.99
CA ALA A 55 -6.07 2.79 15.45
C ALA A 55 -5.47 1.52 16.08
N ASP A 56 -6.32 0.56 16.47
CA ASP A 56 -5.86 -0.73 16.97
C ASP A 56 -5.32 -1.58 15.81
N ALA A 57 -4.07 -2.02 15.91
CA ALA A 57 -3.44 -2.85 14.89
C ALA A 57 -4.14 -4.22 14.73
N ARG A 58 -4.82 -4.71 15.77
CA ARG A 58 -5.60 -5.96 15.72
C ARG A 58 -6.81 -5.84 14.81
N ASP A 59 -7.41 -4.65 14.73
CA ASP A 59 -8.52 -4.37 13.82
C ASP A 59 -8.05 -4.28 12.36
N MET A 60 -6.77 -3.94 12.13
CA MET A 60 -6.16 -3.84 10.80
C MET A 60 -5.80 -5.20 10.20
N GLU A 61 -5.27 -6.14 10.99
CA GLU A 61 -5.01 -7.52 10.53
C GLU A 61 -6.31 -8.25 10.16
N ALA A 62 -7.39 -8.05 10.92
CA ALA A 62 -8.70 -8.64 10.61
C ALA A 62 -9.33 -8.07 9.32
N ARG A 63 -8.89 -6.89 8.89
CA ARG A 63 -9.33 -6.17 7.69
C ARG A 63 -8.49 -6.48 6.45
N GLU A 64 -7.58 -7.46 6.50
CA GLU A 64 -6.95 -8.02 5.30
C GLU A 64 -8.07 -8.65 4.43
N GLU A 65 -8.68 -7.80 3.62
CA GLU A 65 -9.80 -8.11 2.76
C GLU A 65 -9.33 -9.22 1.81
N ARG A 66 -9.97 -10.39 1.87
CA ARG A 66 -9.75 -11.44 0.89
C ARG A 66 -10.14 -10.88 -0.48
N VAL A 67 -9.16 -10.38 -1.22
CA VAL A 67 -9.33 -10.03 -2.62
C VAL A 67 -9.79 -11.30 -3.31
N SER A 68 -11.07 -11.36 -3.63
CA SER A 68 -11.60 -12.41 -4.48
C SER A 68 -10.93 -12.21 -5.82
N THR A 69 -10.03 -13.13 -6.18
CA THR A 69 -9.38 -13.16 -7.48
C THR A 69 -10.48 -13.19 -8.53
N MET A 70 -10.73 -12.05 -9.16
CA MET A 70 -11.53 -12.00 -10.38
C MET A 70 -10.63 -12.61 -11.46
N SER A 71 -10.98 -13.82 -11.89
CA SER A 71 -10.29 -14.55 -12.95
C SER A 71 -10.29 -13.73 -14.24
N LEU A 72 -9.10 -13.51 -14.81
CA LEU A 72 -8.92 -13.25 -16.24
C LEU A 72 -8.79 -14.59 -16.98
#